data_AF-A0AAW4B8B2-F1
#
_entry.id   AF-A0AAW4B8B2-F1
#
_cell.length_a   1.000
_cell.length_b   1.000
_cell.length_c   1.000
_cell.angle_alpha   90.00
_cell.angle_beta   90.00
_cell.angle_gamma   90.00
#
_symmetry.space_group_name_H-M   'P 1'
#
loop_
_entity.id
_entity.type
_entity.pdbx_description
1 polymer ?
#
loop_
_entity_poly.entity_id
_entity_poly.type
_entity_poly.pdbx_seq_one_letter_code
_entity_poly.pdbx_strand_id
1 'polypeptide(L)'
;MNTINIPTKEGRKDVPAFFIDGVEGLAITMVRFGCFDVTHVKSGHFIINGFERFANAVVHMLSIYLAMKESGINPDCEIDEIRKQIIESDHECKHLNRLSIKAYINIVKPIMGFSGEFPWEGDDEGPHCEVENLMKLLKGSNGQ
;
A
#
# COMPACT_ATOMS: atom_id res chain seq x y z
N MET A 1 -12.74 -17.81 0.27
CA MET A 1 -11.66 -16.82 0.48
C MET A 1 -12.02 -15.63 -0.36
N ASN A 2 -12.16 -14.45 0.24
CA ASN A 2 -12.54 -13.26 -0.50
C ASN A 2 -11.32 -12.70 -1.22
N THR A 3 -11.53 -12.17 -2.41
CA THR A 3 -10.48 -11.58 -3.24
C THR A 3 -10.83 -10.14 -3.56
N ILE A 4 -9.81 -9.34 -3.86
CA ILE A 4 -10.01 -8.05 -4.51
C ILE A 4 -9.23 -8.01 -5.81
N ASN A 5 -9.75 -7.24 -6.75
CA ASN A 5 -9.16 -7.10 -8.06
C ASN A 5 -8.22 -5.87 -8.08
N ILE A 6 -6.92 -6.12 -8.15
CA ILE A 6 -5.89 -5.07 -8.10
C ILE A 6 -5.35 -4.77 -9.51
N PRO A 7 -4.97 -3.50 -9.79
CA PRO A 7 -4.21 -3.18 -10.98
C PRO A 7 -2.75 -3.68 -10.85
N THR A 8 -2.21 -4.22 -11.95
CA THR A 8 -0.81 -4.66 -12.10
C THR A 8 -0.27 -4.17 -13.45
N LYS A 9 1.05 -4.28 -13.68
CA LYS A 9 1.68 -4.00 -14.99
C LYS A 9 1.07 -4.85 -16.12
N GLU A 10 0.66 -6.07 -15.82
CA GLU A 10 0.10 -7.04 -16.77
C GLU A 10 -1.42 -6.91 -16.94
N GLY A 11 -2.05 -5.94 -16.27
CA GLY A 11 -3.49 -5.71 -16.33
C GLY A 11 -4.11 -5.69 -14.94
N ARG A 12 -5.01 -6.63 -14.67
CA ARG A 12 -5.70 -6.73 -13.37
C ARG A 12 -5.67 -8.16 -12.86
N LYS A 13 -5.45 -8.33 -11.56
CA LYS A 13 -5.32 -9.64 -10.93
C LYS A 13 -6.14 -9.70 -9.65
N ASP A 14 -6.80 -10.83 -9.43
CA ASP A 14 -7.46 -11.11 -8.16
C ASP A 14 -6.44 -11.61 -7.14
N VAL A 15 -6.39 -10.95 -5.99
CA VAL A 15 -5.52 -11.31 -4.88
C VAL A 15 -6.33 -11.62 -3.62
N PRO A 16 -5.85 -12.51 -2.74
CA PRO A 16 -6.48 -12.75 -1.45
C PRO A 16 -6.59 -11.46 -0.64
N ALA A 17 -7.76 -11.25 -0.06
CA ALA A 17 -8.03 -10.07 0.76
C ALA A 17 -8.69 -10.46 2.08
N PHE A 18 -8.25 -9.79 3.13
CA PHE A 18 -8.82 -9.88 4.46
C PHE A 18 -9.65 -8.64 4.75
N PHE A 19 -10.91 -8.87 5.11
CA PHE A 19 -11.88 -7.83 5.43
C PHE A 19 -12.16 -7.85 6.93
N ILE A 20 -12.41 -6.67 7.50
CA ILE A 20 -12.81 -6.52 8.90
C ILE A 20 -14.26 -6.06 8.93
N ASP A 21 -15.09 -6.75 9.72
CA ASP A 21 -16.48 -6.35 9.92
C ASP A 21 -16.56 -4.91 10.46
N GLY A 22 -17.38 -4.08 9.79
CA GLY A 22 -17.54 -2.66 10.12
C GLY A 22 -16.50 -1.73 9.48
N VAL A 23 -15.53 -2.25 8.73
CA VAL A 23 -14.58 -1.46 7.91
C VAL A 23 -15.01 -1.51 6.45
N GLU A 24 -15.62 -0.43 5.98
CA GLU A 24 -16.07 -0.29 4.60
C GLU A 24 -14.98 0.31 3.71
N GLY A 25 -14.93 -0.10 2.44
CA GLY A 25 -14.03 0.48 1.44
C GLY A 25 -12.56 0.11 1.58
N LEU A 26 -12.12 -0.50 2.70
CA LEU A 26 -10.73 -0.91 2.91
C LEU A 26 -10.62 -2.42 3.20
N ALA A 27 -9.55 -3.03 2.72
CA ALA A 27 -9.19 -4.42 2.99
C ALA A 27 -7.68 -4.55 3.11
N ILE A 28 -7.21 -5.64 3.73
CA ILE A 28 -5.80 -5.98 3.76
C ILE A 28 -5.51 -6.98 2.65
N THR A 29 -4.53 -6.68 1.81
CA THR A 29 -4.04 -7.62 0.79
C THR A 29 -2.60 -8.04 1.05
N MET A 30 -2.23 -9.19 0.51
CA MET A 30 -0.85 -9.63 0.42
C MET A 30 -0.49 -9.80 -1.05
N VAL A 31 0.01 -8.72 -1.67
CA VAL A 31 0.40 -8.72 -3.09
C VAL A 31 1.79 -9.35 -3.25
N ARG A 32 2.70 -9.05 -2.31
CA ARG A 32 4.02 -9.68 -2.20
C ARG A 32 4.04 -10.62 -1.01
N PHE A 33 4.66 -11.78 -1.16
CA PHE A 33 4.74 -12.76 -0.09
C PHE A 33 5.39 -12.15 1.17
N GLY A 34 4.71 -12.23 2.30
CA GLY A 34 5.19 -11.67 3.57
C GLY A 34 4.99 -10.16 3.73
N CYS A 35 4.40 -9.47 2.75
CA CYS A 35 4.11 -8.04 2.83
C CYS A 35 2.60 -7.79 2.73
N PHE A 36 2.06 -7.06 3.70
CA PHE A 36 0.66 -6.74 3.83
C PHE A 36 0.42 -5.26 3.52
N ASP A 37 -0.67 -4.98 2.80
CA ASP A 37 -1.01 -3.65 2.30
C ASP A 37 -2.44 -3.29 2.69
N VAL A 38 -2.69 -2.01 2.98
CA VAL A 38 -4.05 -1.48 3.18
C VAL A 38 -4.56 -1.01 1.82
N THR A 39 -5.55 -1.69 1.29
CA THR A 39 -6.02 -1.52 -0.08
C THR A 39 -7.47 -1.04 -0.13
N HIS A 40 -7.72 -0.05 -0.98
CA HIS A 40 -9.05 0.42 -1.29
C HIS A 40 -9.78 -0.62 -2.15
N VAL A 41 -10.91 -1.11 -1.64
CA VAL A 41 -11.63 -2.27 -2.19
C VAL A 41 -12.10 -2.02 -3.61
N LYS A 42 -12.70 -0.85 -3.88
CA LYS A 42 -13.33 -0.57 -5.17
C LYS A 42 -12.33 -0.41 -6.30
N SER A 43 -11.20 0.26 -6.03
CA SER A 43 -10.18 0.53 -7.06
C SER A 43 -9.04 -0.50 -7.10
N GLY A 44 -8.85 -1.27 -6.03
CA GLY A 44 -7.70 -2.16 -5.84
C GLY A 44 -6.38 -1.43 -5.59
N HIS A 45 -6.40 -0.11 -5.38
CA HIS A 45 -5.18 0.67 -5.10
C HIS A 45 -4.87 0.68 -3.61
N PHE A 46 -3.60 0.51 -3.27
CA PHE A 46 -3.13 0.67 -1.88
C PHE A 46 -3.28 2.13 -1.44
N ILE A 47 -3.75 2.31 -0.19
CA ILE A 47 -3.69 3.57 0.54
C ILE A 47 -2.32 3.70 1.19
N ILE A 48 -1.89 2.63 1.87
CA ILE A 48 -0.54 2.48 2.44
C ILE A 48 -0.11 1.01 2.26
N ASN A 49 1.19 0.75 2.15
CA ASN A 49 1.72 -0.57 1.81
C ASN A 49 2.98 -0.92 2.63
N GLY A 50 3.44 -2.16 2.49
CA GLY A 50 4.78 -2.58 2.96
C GLY A 50 4.88 -3.05 4.40
N PHE A 51 3.80 -3.59 5.00
CA PHE A 51 3.89 -4.15 6.34
C PHE A 51 4.41 -5.59 6.32
N GLU A 52 5.52 -5.88 6.98
CA GLU A 52 6.01 -7.26 7.16
C GLU A 52 5.13 -8.09 8.11
N ARG A 53 4.35 -7.42 8.97
CA ARG A 53 3.48 -8.05 9.96
C ARG A 53 2.02 -7.69 9.69
N PHE A 54 1.20 -8.70 9.49
CA PHE A 54 -0.25 -8.56 9.27
C PHE A 54 -0.93 -7.68 10.35
N ALA A 55 -0.58 -7.90 11.62
CA ALA A 55 -1.13 -7.13 12.73
C ALA A 55 -0.84 -5.62 12.61
N ASN A 56 0.31 -5.23 12.06
CA ASN A 56 0.62 -3.83 11.83
C ASN A 56 -0.29 -3.26 10.73
N ALA A 57 -0.45 -3.97 9.62
CA ALA A 57 -1.39 -3.56 8.57
C ALA A 57 -2.82 -3.38 9.10
N VAL A 58 -3.27 -4.27 9.99
CA VAL A 58 -4.58 -4.14 10.67
C VAL A 58 -4.65 -2.86 11.50
N VAL A 59 -3.65 -2.59 12.34
CA VAL A 59 -3.62 -1.38 13.18
C VAL A 59 -3.70 -0.13 12.32
N HIS A 60 -2.90 -0.06 11.26
CA HIS A 60 -2.90 1.11 10.39
C HIS A 60 -4.20 1.25 9.58
N MET A 61 -4.78 0.15 9.09
CA MET A 61 -6.08 0.18 8.42
C MET A 61 -7.17 0.75 9.33
N LEU A 62 -7.25 0.27 10.58
CA LEU A 62 -8.24 0.74 11.55
C LEU A 62 -8.02 2.21 11.91
N SER A 63 -6.78 2.64 12.13
CA SER A 63 -6.47 4.04 12.44
C SER A 63 -6.85 4.98 11.30
N ILE A 64 -6.55 4.60 10.05
CA ILE A 64 -6.92 5.40 8.87
C ILE A 64 -8.43 5.42 8.68
N TYR A 65 -9.11 4.28 8.82
CA TYR A 65 -10.55 4.20 8.66
C TYR A 65 -11.28 5.09 9.69
N LEU A 66 -10.86 5.05 10.95
CA LEU A 66 -11.42 5.91 11.99
C LEU A 66 -11.14 7.40 11.69
N ALA A 67 -9.95 7.73 11.22
CA ALA A 67 -9.61 9.08 10.82
C ALA A 67 -10.44 9.58 9.62
N MET A 68 -10.73 8.70 8.65
CA MET A 68 -11.64 9.00 7.55
C MET A 68 -13.04 9.32 8.06
N LYS A 69 -13.58 8.50 8.98
CA LYS A 69 -14.90 8.76 9.58
C LYS A 69 -14.91 10.06 10.40
N GLU A 70 -13.87 10.36 11.17
CA GLU A 70 -13.74 11.64 11.90
C GLU A 70 -13.72 12.85 10.95
N SER A 71 -13.00 12.72 9.83
CA SER A 71 -12.85 13.77 8.82
C SER A 71 -14.04 13.85 7.84
N GLY A 72 -15.07 13.00 7.99
CA GLY A 72 -16.20 12.95 7.06
C GLY A 72 -15.87 12.40 5.67
N ILE A 73 -14.74 11.70 5.53
CA ILE A 73 -14.28 11.11 4.27
C ILE A 73 -15.00 9.78 4.04
N ASN A 74 -15.52 9.59 2.83
CA ASN A 74 -16.20 8.34 2.46
C ASN A 74 -15.19 7.35 1.85
N PRO A 75 -14.84 6.23 2.54
CA PRO A 75 -13.90 5.25 2.01
C PRO A 75 -14.46 4.38 0.88
N ASP A 76 -15.77 4.43 0.59
CA ASP A 76 -16.43 3.64 -0.46
C ASP A 76 -16.69 4.43 -1.76
N CYS A 77 -16.03 5.58 -1.93
CA CYS A 77 -16.12 6.37 -3.15
C CYS A 77 -15.00 6.02 -4.16
N GLU A 78 -14.99 6.68 -5.32
CA GLU A 78 -13.92 6.46 -6.30
C GLU A 78 -12.55 6.91 -5.75
N ILE A 79 -11.48 6.24 -6.19
CA ILE A 79 -10.14 6.49 -5.63
C ILE A 79 -9.68 7.94 -5.78
N ASP A 80 -10.06 8.61 -6.88
CA ASP A 80 -9.70 10.01 -7.10
C ASP A 80 -10.43 10.95 -6.15
N GLU A 81 -11.66 10.60 -5.78
CA GLU A 81 -12.44 11.34 -4.79
C GLU A 81 -11.88 11.12 -3.37
N ILE A 82 -11.50 9.89 -3.02
CA ILE A 82 -10.77 9.61 -1.76
C ILE A 82 -9.49 10.43 -1.68
N ARG A 83 -8.68 10.41 -2.75
CA ARG A 83 -7.42 11.17 -2.81
C ARG A 83 -7.67 12.66 -2.62
N LYS A 84 -8.67 13.21 -3.33
CA LYS A 84 -9.05 14.62 -3.21
C LYS A 84 -9.45 14.95 -1.77
N GLN A 85 -10.35 14.18 -1.17
CA GLN A 85 -10.79 14.37 0.22
C GLN A 85 -9.63 14.28 1.22
N ILE A 86 -8.69 13.34 1.05
CA ILE A 86 -7.49 13.25 1.89
C ILE A 86 -6.57 14.46 1.71
N ILE A 87 -6.40 14.95 0.47
CA ILE A 87 -5.51 16.08 0.16
C ILE A 87 -6.06 17.39 0.70
N GLU A 88 -7.37 17.59 0.61
CA GLU A 88 -8.10 18.79 1.04
C GLU A 88 -8.40 18.79 2.55
N SER A 89 -8.34 17.62 3.21
CA SER A 89 -8.59 17.50 4.64
C SER A 89 -7.35 17.81 5.49
N ASP A 90 -7.37 18.97 6.13
CA ASP A 90 -6.41 19.35 7.19
C ASP A 90 -6.89 18.96 8.61
N HIS A 91 -7.97 18.17 8.71
CA HIS A 91 -8.52 17.75 10.00
C HIS A 91 -7.52 16.88 10.80
N GLU A 92 -7.14 17.33 11.99
CA GLU A 92 -6.30 16.57 12.91
C GLU A 92 -7.09 15.43 13.55
N CYS A 93 -6.64 14.20 13.33
CA CYS A 93 -7.36 13.02 13.79
C CYS A 93 -6.77 12.50 15.10
N LYS A 94 -7.62 12.19 16.10
CA LYS A 94 -7.15 11.69 17.40
C LYS A 94 -6.49 10.32 17.28
N HIS A 95 -6.90 9.54 16.29
CA HIS A 95 -6.39 8.21 15.99
C HIS A 95 -5.06 8.21 15.22
N LEU A 96 -4.61 9.39 14.75
CA LEU A 96 -3.36 9.56 14.03
C LEU A 96 -2.39 10.47 14.79
N ASN A 97 -2.43 10.46 16.13
CA ASN A 97 -1.59 11.31 16.98
C ASN A 97 -1.72 12.82 16.66
N ARG A 98 -2.95 13.29 16.39
CA ARG A 98 -3.24 14.68 15.97
C ARG A 98 -2.61 15.09 14.63
N LEU A 99 -2.32 14.11 13.78
CA LEU A 99 -1.95 14.37 12.39
C LEU A 99 -3.20 14.33 11.51
N SER A 100 -3.17 15.09 10.41
CA SER A 100 -4.08 14.84 9.30
C SER A 100 -3.76 13.52 8.61
N ILE A 101 -4.72 12.93 7.91
CA ILE A 101 -4.52 11.67 7.17
C ILE A 101 -3.38 11.81 6.16
N LYS A 102 -3.31 12.94 5.47
CA LYS A 102 -2.22 13.28 4.54
C LYS A 102 -0.86 13.30 5.24
N ALA A 103 -0.74 13.99 6.37
CA ALA A 103 0.51 14.06 7.13
C ALA A 103 0.93 12.68 7.65
N TYR A 104 -0.04 11.90 8.14
CA TYR A 104 0.21 10.54 8.61
C TYR A 104 0.72 9.62 7.50
N ILE A 105 0.05 9.59 6.34
CA ILE A 105 0.49 8.78 5.19
C ILE A 105 1.90 9.20 4.77
N ASN A 106 2.20 10.50 4.75
CA ASN A 106 3.53 11.01 4.39
C ASN A 106 4.63 10.68 5.41
N ILE A 107 4.29 10.38 6.66
CA ILE A 107 5.26 9.96 7.68
C ILE A 107 5.45 8.44 7.65
N VAL A 108 4.36 7.69 7.53
CA VAL A 108 4.40 6.22 7.52
C VAL A 108 5.04 5.71 6.23
N LYS A 109 4.75 6.34 5.08
CA LYS A 109 5.26 5.90 3.78
C LYS A 109 6.80 5.90 3.67
N PRO A 110 7.55 6.92 4.15
CA PRO A 110 9.01 6.89 4.18
C PRO A 110 9.61 5.98 5.26
N ILE A 111 8.97 5.88 6.43
CA ILE A 111 9.50 5.11 7.59
C ILE A 111 9.46 3.60 7.33
N MET A 112 8.49 3.12 6.56
CA MET A 112 8.33 1.69 6.27
C MET A 112 9.28 1.16 5.16
N GLY A 113 10.23 1.98 4.68
CA GLY A 113 11.34 1.54 3.83
C GLY A 113 11.01 1.48 2.33
N PHE A 114 11.78 2.25 1.55
CA PHE A 114 11.74 2.37 0.08
C PHE A 114 10.40 2.80 -0.52
N SER A 115 10.08 4.09 -0.43
CA SER A 115 9.14 4.71 -1.38
C SER A 115 9.90 5.51 -2.45
N GLY A 116 10.76 4.79 -3.18
CA GLY A 116 11.23 5.16 -4.51
C GLY A 116 10.45 4.39 -5.59
N GLU A 117 10.19 3.10 -5.39
CA GLU A 117 9.45 2.31 -6.38
C GLU A 117 7.95 2.17 -6.11
N PHE A 118 7.20 2.51 -7.16
CA PHE A 118 5.85 2.04 -7.40
C PHE A 118 5.83 0.49 -7.45
N PRO A 119 4.68 -0.17 -7.17
CA PRO A 119 4.54 -1.63 -7.24
C PRO A 119 4.45 -2.15 -8.67
N TRP A 120 5.52 -1.89 -9.40
CA TRP A 120 5.77 -2.53 -10.67
C TRP A 120 7.20 -3.00 -10.82
N GLU A 121 7.95 -3.12 -9.75
CA GLU A 121 9.00 -4.13 -9.71
C GLU A 121 8.32 -5.49 -9.87
N GLY A 122 8.13 -5.89 -11.12
CA GLY A 122 8.00 -7.28 -11.50
C GLY A 122 9.32 -7.97 -11.24
N ASP A 123 9.39 -9.25 -11.60
CA ASP A 123 10.56 -10.11 -11.44
C ASP A 123 11.84 -9.61 -12.16
N ASP A 124 11.85 -8.38 -12.73
CA ASP A 124 12.95 -7.72 -13.45
C ASP A 124 13.65 -6.59 -12.67
N GLU A 125 13.11 -6.12 -11.53
CA GLU A 125 13.60 -4.90 -10.85
C GLU A 125 13.77 -5.06 -9.33
N GLY A 126 13.70 -6.29 -8.80
CA GLY A 126 14.06 -6.56 -7.39
C GLY A 126 15.57 -6.71 -7.17
N PRO A 127 16.05 -6.74 -5.90
CA PRO A 127 17.47 -6.95 -5.59
C PRO A 127 18.05 -8.25 -6.20
N HIS A 128 17.19 -9.22 -6.51
CA HIS A 128 17.56 -10.46 -7.20
C HIS A 128 17.97 -10.24 -8.67
N CYS A 129 17.40 -9.27 -9.38
CA CYS A 129 17.80 -8.89 -10.74
C CYS A 129 19.07 -8.07 -10.77
N GLU A 130 19.26 -7.19 -9.79
CA GLU A 130 20.52 -6.46 -9.64
C GLU A 130 21.67 -7.43 -9.33
N VAL A 131 21.43 -8.47 -8.52
CA VAL A 131 22.39 -9.57 -8.31
C VAL A 131 22.70 -10.33 -9.60
N GLU A 132 21.70 -10.65 -10.44
CA GLU A 132 21.97 -11.28 -11.75
C GLU A 132 22.80 -10.39 -12.69
N ASN A 133 22.51 -9.09 -12.73
CA ASN A 133 23.23 -8.12 -13.57
C ASN A 133 24.67 -7.93 -13.09
N LEU A 134 24.90 -7.82 -11.78
CA LEU A 134 26.23 -7.77 -11.18
C LEU A 134 27.01 -9.07 -11.41
N MET A 135 26.34 -10.23 -11.35
CA MET A 135 26.95 -11.54 -11.66
C MET A 135 27.33 -11.68 -13.14
N LYS A 136 26.56 -11.11 -14.07
CA LYS A 136 26.90 -11.05 -15.50
C LYS A 136 28.12 -10.17 -15.75
N LEU A 137 28.22 -9.02 -15.08
CA LEU A 137 29.37 -8.13 -15.15
C LEU A 137 30.66 -8.79 -14.61
N LEU A 138 30.58 -9.46 -13.46
CA LEU A 138 31.70 -10.21 -12.88
C LEU A 138 32.21 -11.34 -13.78
N LYS A 139 31.31 -12.04 -14.47
CA LYS A 139 31.68 -13.10 -15.43
C LYS A 139 32.25 -12.55 -16.73
N GLY A 140 31.83 -11.35 -17.16
CA GLY A 140 32.35 -10.65 -18.34
C GLY A 140 33.72 -9.99 -18.10
N SER A 141 34.05 -9.61 -16.86
CA SER A 141 35.35 -9.02 -16.50
C SER A 141 36.50 -10.04 -16.32
N ASN A 142 36.22 -11.35 -16.37
CA ASN A 142 37.24 -12.40 -16.36
C ASN A 142 37.64 -12.87 -17.77
N GLY A 143 37.32 -12.07 -18.80
CA GLY A 143 37.61 -12.37 -20.20
C GLY A 143 38.12 -11.16 -20.96
N GLN A 144 39.13 -10.47 -20.44
CA GLN A 144 40.11 -9.65 -21.19
C GLN A 144 41.40 -9.51 -20.37
#